data_AF-A0A0S7X413-F1
#
_entry.id   AF-A0A0S7X413-F1
#
_cell.length_a   1.000
_cell.length_b   1.000
_cell.length_c   1.000
_cell.angle_alpha   90.00
_cell.angle_beta   90.00
_cell.angle_gamma   90.00
#
_symmetry.space_group_name_H-M   'P 1'
#
loop_
_entity.id
_entity.type
_entity.pdbx_description
1 polymer ?
#
loop_
_entity_poly.entity_id
_entity_poly.type
_entity_poly.pdbx_seq_one_letter_code
_entity_poly.pdbx_strand_id
1 'polypeptide(L)'
;MPIEIIPRKKVRVPRWQVILFSISLIFFLIVISTYFAFSQSEKKHRDRIDELKSLIEKEKTSEIKEIEEELTFWQEKIKNFSVILQEHSFASNIFELLQKTSHPKVMYSQFELEPEENTLNLTGQTDNFLNLGQQVFLLRDDSMVKDINLSEVSITKEGKVEFAFEISLNPEIFRWKK
;
A
#
# COMPACT_ATOMS: atom_id res chain seq x y z
N MET A 1 -66.56 35.74 -49.73
CA MET A 1 -65.97 35.86 -48.39
C MET A 1 -64.45 35.82 -48.53
N PRO A 2 -63.75 36.97 -48.59
CA PRO A 2 -62.30 36.98 -48.70
C PRO A 2 -61.67 36.88 -47.30
N ILE A 3 -60.71 35.98 -47.19
CA ILE A 3 -59.95 35.67 -45.98
C ILE A 3 -58.97 36.81 -45.70
N GLU A 4 -59.11 37.48 -44.55
CA GLU A 4 -58.16 38.50 -44.10
C GLU A 4 -56.87 37.83 -43.62
N ILE A 5 -55.79 38.03 -44.38
CA ILE A 5 -54.43 37.63 -43.98
C ILE A 5 -53.93 38.67 -43.00
N ILE A 6 -53.93 38.34 -41.71
CA ILE A 6 -53.40 39.20 -40.64
C ILE A 6 -51.87 39.37 -40.84
N PRO A 7 -51.36 40.59 -41.05
CA PRO A 7 -49.94 40.81 -41.24
C PRO A 7 -49.20 40.61 -39.91
N ARG A 8 -48.28 39.63 -39.84
CA ARG A 8 -47.42 39.43 -38.67
C ARG A 8 -46.51 40.64 -38.47
N LYS A 9 -46.68 41.30 -37.31
CA LYS A 9 -45.90 42.46 -36.86
C LYS A 9 -44.41 42.08 -36.80
N LYS A 10 -43.56 42.77 -37.56
CA LYS A 10 -42.10 42.61 -37.49
C LYS A 10 -41.64 42.89 -36.07
N VAL A 11 -41.17 41.86 -35.37
CA VAL A 11 -40.63 41.93 -34.01
C VAL A 11 -39.42 42.87 -34.05
N ARG A 12 -39.51 44.02 -33.38
CA ARG A 12 -38.38 44.94 -33.22
C ARG A 12 -37.49 44.38 -32.12
N VAL A 13 -36.28 43.95 -32.50
CA VAL A 13 -35.27 43.53 -31.53
C VAL A 13 -34.86 44.72 -30.65
N PRO A 14 -34.97 44.63 -29.31
CA PRO A 14 -34.47 45.64 -28.39
C PRO A 14 -32.98 45.88 -28.60
N ARG A 15 -32.53 47.14 -28.53
CA ARG A 15 -31.11 47.51 -28.72
C ARG A 15 -30.16 46.76 -27.77
N TRP A 16 -30.63 46.42 -26.57
CA TRP A 16 -29.90 45.61 -25.59
C TRP A 16 -29.61 44.19 -26.08
N GLN A 17 -30.52 43.58 -26.86
CA GLN A 17 -30.30 42.26 -27.45
C GLN A 17 -29.21 42.30 -28.53
N VAL A 18 -29.12 43.39 -29.30
CA VAL A 18 -28.05 43.57 -30.30
C VAL A 18 -26.70 43.76 -29.60
N ILE A 19 -26.64 44.56 -28.54
CA ILE A 19 -25.41 44.77 -27.74
C ILE A 19 -24.95 43.46 -27.10
N LEU A 20 -25.86 42.70 -26.47
CA LEU A 20 -25.56 41.40 -25.89
C LEU A 20 -25.05 40.40 -26.94
N PHE A 21 -25.67 40.39 -28.12
CA PHE A 21 -25.23 39.53 -29.23
C PHE A 21 -23.82 39.90 -29.72
N SER A 22 -23.51 41.19 -29.87
CA SER A 22 -22.16 41.65 -30.25
C SER A 22 -21.10 41.29 -29.22
N ILE A 23 -21.40 41.44 -27.91
CA ILE A 23 -20.49 41.04 -26.83
C ILE A 23 -20.25 39.53 -26.84
N SER A 24 -21.31 38.73 -27.01
CA SER A 24 -21.21 37.28 -27.13
C SER A 24 -20.36 36.85 -28.32
N LEU A 25 -20.49 37.55 -29.45
CA LEU A 25 -19.70 37.27 -30.66
C LEU A 25 -18.21 37.57 -30.45
N ILE A 26 -17.89 38.69 -29.79
CA ILE A 26 -16.50 39.04 -29.45
C ILE A 26 -15.91 38.01 -28.48
N PHE A 27 -16.66 37.61 -27.46
CA PHE A 27 -16.21 36.62 -26.49
C PHE A 27 -15.96 35.26 -27.15
N PHE A 28 -16.82 34.86 -28.08
CA PHE A 28 -16.66 33.64 -28.88
C PHE A 28 -15.37 33.68 -29.72
N LEU A 29 -15.08 34.82 -30.37
CA LEU A 29 -13.85 35.01 -31.13
C LEU A 29 -12.60 34.93 -30.23
N ILE A 30 -12.64 35.54 -29.04
CA ILE A 30 -11.54 35.47 -28.07
C ILE A 30 -11.28 34.02 -27.66
N VAL A 31 -12.31 33.24 -27.33
CA VAL A 31 -12.17 31.83 -26.95
C VAL A 31 -11.52 31.01 -28.07
N ILE A 32 -11.93 31.22 -29.31
CA ILE A 32 -11.32 30.53 -30.48
C ILE A 32 -9.85 30.92 -30.63
N SER A 33 -9.53 32.21 -30.54
CA SER A 33 -8.15 32.69 -30.66
C SER A 33 -7.26 32.16 -29.54
N THR A 34 -7.74 32.15 -28.30
CA THR A 34 -7.02 31.57 -27.16
C THR A 34 -6.82 30.07 -27.34
N TYR A 35 -7.87 29.32 -27.71
CA TYR A 35 -7.74 27.88 -27.96
C TYR A 35 -6.69 27.57 -29.03
N PHE A 36 -6.68 28.34 -30.13
CA PHE A 36 -5.70 28.15 -31.21
C PHE A 36 -4.27 28.47 -30.75
N ALA A 37 -4.08 29.56 -30.01
CA ALA A 37 -2.78 29.93 -29.45
C ALA A 37 -2.24 28.88 -28.47
N PHE A 38 -3.09 28.35 -27.58
CA PHE A 38 -2.72 27.28 -26.67
C PHE A 38 -2.39 25.98 -27.42
N SER A 39 -3.22 25.59 -28.38
CA SER A 39 -2.99 24.39 -29.21
C SER A 39 -1.65 24.45 -29.95
N GLN A 40 -1.28 25.61 -30.49
CA GLN A 40 -0.01 25.78 -31.19
C GLN A 40 1.19 25.75 -30.23
N SER A 41 1.07 26.37 -29.05
CA SER A 41 2.11 26.32 -28.03
C SER A 41 2.34 24.89 -27.52
N GLU A 42 1.27 24.14 -27.25
CA GLU A 42 1.41 22.75 -26.83
C GLU A 42 2.10 21.88 -27.89
N LYS A 43 1.79 22.10 -29.18
CA LYS A 43 2.48 21.40 -30.27
C LYS A 43 3.97 21.71 -30.27
N LYS A 44 4.35 23.00 -30.18
CA LYS A 44 5.78 23.40 -30.11
C LYS A 44 6.51 22.78 -28.92
N HIS A 45 5.86 22.70 -27.75
CA HIS A 45 6.46 22.06 -26.59
C HIS A 45 6.63 20.55 -26.76
N ARG A 46 5.64 19.87 -27.36
CA ARG A 46 5.74 18.44 -27.72
C ARG A 46 6.84 18.19 -28.74
N ASP A 47 6.88 18.96 -29.81
CA ASP A 47 7.91 18.86 -30.86
C ASP A 47 9.31 19.07 -30.29
N ARG A 48 9.48 20.02 -29.35
CA ARG A 48 10.77 20.26 -28.70
C ARG A 48 11.19 19.11 -27.78
N ILE A 49 10.25 18.48 -27.07
CA ILE A 49 10.51 17.29 -26.25
C ILE A 49 10.95 16.14 -27.15
N ASP A 50 10.27 15.92 -28.28
CA ASP A 50 10.60 14.83 -29.19
C ASP A 50 11.92 15.06 -29.91
N GLU A 51 12.22 16.31 -30.28
CA GLU A 51 13.52 16.71 -30.81
C GLU A 51 14.63 16.44 -29.79
N LEU A 52 14.48 16.88 -28.55
CA LEU A 52 15.44 16.65 -27.47
C LEU A 52 15.65 15.16 -27.20
N LYS A 53 14.59 14.35 -27.17
CA LYS A 53 14.69 12.89 -27.06
C LYS A 53 15.48 12.30 -28.22
N SER A 54 15.22 12.76 -29.45
CA SER A 54 15.93 12.27 -30.64
C SER A 54 17.42 12.65 -30.63
N LEU A 55 17.76 13.82 -30.09
CA LEU A 55 19.16 14.25 -29.92
C LEU A 55 19.88 13.38 -28.89
N ILE A 56 19.21 13.12 -27.75
CA ILE A 56 19.73 12.21 -26.71
C ILE A 56 19.94 10.80 -27.29
N GLU A 57 18.99 10.27 -28.06
CA GLU A 57 19.12 8.94 -28.67
C GLU A 57 20.22 8.84 -29.74
N LYS A 58 20.53 9.95 -30.41
CA LYS A 58 21.62 10.07 -31.40
C LYS A 58 22.99 10.22 -30.74
N GLU A 59 23.06 10.93 -29.62
CA GLU A 59 24.29 11.12 -28.84
C GLU A 59 24.61 9.91 -27.94
N LYS A 60 23.62 9.08 -27.62
CA LYS A 60 23.81 7.81 -26.91
C LYS A 60 24.59 6.82 -27.75
N THR A 61 25.87 6.64 -27.42
CA THR A 61 26.69 5.50 -27.86
C THR A 61 26.03 4.18 -27.46
N SER A 62 26.25 3.11 -28.22
CA SER A 62 25.72 1.77 -27.94
C SER A 62 26.04 1.31 -26.51
N GLU A 63 27.23 1.62 -25.99
CA GLU A 63 27.64 1.32 -24.61
C GLU A 63 26.75 1.99 -23.55
N ILE A 64 26.29 3.22 -23.80
CA ILE A 64 25.42 3.93 -22.85
C ILE A 64 24.02 3.31 -22.82
N LYS A 65 23.53 2.82 -23.97
CA LYS A 65 22.23 2.14 -24.05
C LYS A 65 22.25 0.82 -23.29
N GLU A 66 23.32 0.04 -23.45
CA GLU A 66 23.51 -1.21 -22.70
C GLU A 66 23.56 -0.96 -21.18
N ILE A 67 24.27 0.08 -20.74
CA ILE A 67 24.33 0.45 -19.32
C ILE A 67 22.96 0.90 -18.79
N GLU A 68 22.21 1.70 -19.56
CA GLU A 68 20.86 2.13 -19.16
C GLU A 68 19.88 0.95 -19.04
N GLU A 69 19.95 0.01 -19.98
CA GLU A 69 19.15 -1.23 -19.94
C GLU A 69 19.52 -2.08 -18.72
N GLU A 70 20.81 -2.26 -18.46
CA GLU A 70 21.29 -3.00 -17.29
C GLU A 70 20.86 -2.32 -15.98
N LEU A 71 20.98 -1.00 -15.90
CA LEU A 71 20.58 -0.23 -14.72
C LEU A 71 19.08 -0.33 -14.47
N THR A 72 18.27 -0.28 -15.54
CA THR A 72 16.81 -0.44 -15.46
C THR A 72 16.45 -1.83 -14.94
N PHE A 73 17.11 -2.86 -15.45
CA PHE A 73 16.93 -4.23 -15.00
C PHE A 73 17.30 -4.42 -13.52
N TRP A 74 18.42 -3.85 -13.08
CA TRP A 74 18.81 -3.88 -11.67
C TRP A 74 17.86 -3.11 -10.76
N GLN A 75 17.39 -1.94 -11.20
CA GLN A 75 16.39 -1.16 -10.46
C GLN A 75 15.09 -1.96 -10.29
N GLU A 76 14.62 -2.63 -11.34
CA GLU A 76 13.42 -3.47 -11.27
C GLU A 76 13.62 -4.65 -10.31
N LYS A 77 14.78 -5.34 -10.40
CA LYS A 77 15.13 -6.40 -9.45
C LYS A 77 15.11 -5.92 -8.01
N ILE A 78 15.80 -4.82 -7.72
CA ILE A 78 15.87 -4.26 -6.36
C ILE A 78 14.47 -3.91 -5.86
N LYS A 79 13.64 -3.28 -6.71
CA LYS A 79 12.26 -2.96 -6.38
C LYS A 79 11.45 -4.20 -6.03
N ASN A 80 11.53 -5.25 -6.85
CA ASN A 80 10.80 -6.50 -6.62
C ASN A 80 11.24 -7.17 -5.31
N PHE A 81 12.55 -7.23 -5.05
CA PHE A 81 13.07 -7.76 -3.79
C PHE A 81 12.65 -6.90 -2.59
N SER A 82 12.61 -5.59 -2.72
CA SER A 82 12.16 -4.70 -1.64
C SER A 82 10.71 -4.95 -1.26
N VAL A 83 9.83 -5.27 -2.22
CA VAL A 83 8.43 -5.60 -1.94
C VAL A 83 8.36 -6.91 -1.15
N ILE A 84 9.04 -7.95 -1.63
CA ILE A 84 9.06 -9.26 -0.97
C ILE A 84 9.61 -9.14 0.46
N LEU A 85 10.68 -8.38 0.67
CA LEU A 85 11.27 -8.19 2.00
C LEU A 85 10.39 -7.40 2.95
N GLN A 86 9.55 -6.48 2.45
CA GLN A 86 8.61 -5.73 3.28
C GLN A 86 7.40 -6.57 3.69
N GLU A 87 6.96 -7.48 2.83
CA GLU A 87 5.83 -8.38 3.11
C GLU A 87 6.23 -9.64 3.88
N HIS A 88 7.53 -9.98 3.89
CA HIS A 88 8.04 -11.17 4.58
C HIS A 88 7.96 -11.00 6.11
N SER A 89 7.17 -11.85 6.76
CA SER A 89 7.07 -11.90 8.22
C SER A 89 8.27 -12.62 8.84
N PHE A 90 9.03 -11.91 9.69
CA PHE A 90 10.24 -12.47 10.30
C PHE A 90 9.92 -13.28 11.56
N ALA A 91 9.68 -14.57 11.39
CA ALA A 91 9.47 -15.52 12.50
C ALA A 91 10.69 -15.64 13.45
N SER A 92 11.88 -15.19 13.02
CA SER A 92 13.11 -15.18 13.85
C SER A 92 12.93 -14.43 15.17
N ASN A 93 12.18 -13.33 15.17
CA ASN A 93 11.94 -12.53 16.36
C ASN A 93 11.08 -13.28 17.40
N ILE A 94 10.25 -14.22 16.96
CA ILE A 94 9.46 -15.08 17.84
C ILE A 94 10.38 -16.02 18.63
N PHE A 95 11.40 -16.59 17.98
CA PHE A 95 12.36 -17.44 18.67
C PHE A 95 13.16 -16.68 19.73
N GLU A 96 13.51 -15.41 19.46
CA GLU A 96 14.16 -14.55 20.45
C GLU A 96 13.23 -14.26 21.65
N LEU A 97 11.95 -13.98 21.38
CA LEU A 97 10.93 -13.81 22.42
C LEU A 97 10.81 -15.08 23.29
N LEU A 98 10.69 -16.25 22.67
CA LEU A 98 10.59 -17.51 23.39
C LEU A 98 11.86 -17.79 24.18
N GLN A 99 13.05 -17.56 23.61
CA GLN A 99 14.30 -17.76 24.33
C GLN A 99 14.40 -16.90 25.60
N LYS A 100 13.86 -15.68 25.58
CA LYS A 100 13.83 -14.77 26.72
C LYS A 100 12.77 -15.13 27.76
N THR A 101 11.59 -15.58 27.31
CA THR A 101 10.40 -15.76 28.16
C THR A 101 10.13 -17.22 28.56
N SER A 102 10.89 -18.18 28.04
CA SER A 102 10.75 -19.60 28.40
C SER A 102 11.29 -19.89 29.79
N HIS A 103 10.46 -20.51 30.62
CA HIS A 103 10.84 -21.00 31.94
C HIS A 103 11.74 -22.25 31.80
N PRO A 104 12.83 -22.40 32.58
CA PRO A 104 13.78 -23.51 32.42
C PRO A 104 13.19 -24.91 32.58
N LYS A 105 12.01 -25.04 33.20
CA LYS A 105 11.29 -26.30 33.42
C LYS A 105 10.08 -26.48 32.49
N VAL A 106 10.00 -25.71 31.43
CA VAL A 106 8.96 -25.82 30.41
C VAL A 106 9.61 -26.32 29.12
N MET A 107 8.97 -27.31 28.50
CA MET A 107 9.42 -27.87 27.24
C MET A 107 8.28 -27.78 26.23
N TYR A 108 8.52 -27.09 25.11
CA TYR A 108 7.56 -27.02 24.01
C TYR A 108 7.70 -28.23 23.10
N SER A 109 6.57 -28.76 22.66
CA SER A 109 6.45 -29.90 21.75
C SER A 109 5.94 -29.48 20.37
N GLN A 110 5.07 -28.46 20.30
CA GLN A 110 4.55 -27.93 19.05
C GLN A 110 4.59 -26.40 19.04
N PHE A 111 4.87 -25.86 17.86
CA PHE A 111 4.90 -24.44 17.56
C PHE A 111 4.15 -24.22 16.26
N GLU A 112 3.15 -23.34 16.28
CA GLU A 112 2.37 -22.96 15.12
C GLU A 112 2.15 -21.45 15.14
N LEU A 113 2.65 -20.78 14.10
CA LEU A 113 2.62 -19.33 13.98
C LEU A 113 1.75 -18.96 12.79
N GLU A 114 0.80 -18.07 13.03
CA GLU A 114 -0.07 -17.49 12.01
C GLU A 114 0.17 -15.97 11.96
N PRO A 115 1.12 -15.50 11.10
CA PRO A 115 1.46 -14.09 11.04
C PRO A 115 0.30 -13.20 10.59
N GLU A 116 -0.62 -13.73 9.78
CA GLU A 116 -1.80 -13.00 9.28
C GLU A 116 -2.74 -12.61 10.43
N GLU A 117 -2.93 -13.52 11.39
CA GLU A 117 -3.79 -13.32 12.57
C GLU A 117 -3.01 -12.77 13.78
N ASN A 118 -1.67 -12.66 13.68
CA ASN A 118 -0.77 -12.33 14.77
C ASN A 118 -0.89 -13.28 15.98
N THR A 119 -1.20 -14.55 15.72
CA THR A 119 -1.41 -15.59 16.72
C THR A 119 -0.26 -16.58 16.74
N LEU A 120 0.09 -17.02 17.94
CA LEU A 120 1.10 -18.04 18.19
C LEU A 120 0.50 -19.13 19.08
N ASN A 121 0.41 -20.33 18.54
CA ASN A 121 -0.05 -21.51 19.26
C ASN A 121 1.16 -22.34 19.70
N LEU A 122 1.26 -22.59 21.00
CA LEU A 122 2.32 -23.36 21.62
C LEU A 122 1.72 -24.51 22.42
N THR A 123 2.20 -25.72 22.21
CA THR A 123 1.92 -26.83 23.12
C THR A 123 3.20 -27.28 23.79
N GLY A 124 3.08 -27.78 25.01
CA GLY A 124 4.22 -28.19 25.79
C GLY A 124 3.86 -28.87 27.09
N GLN A 125 4.89 -29.19 27.85
CA GLN A 125 4.76 -29.84 29.15
C GLN A 125 5.68 -29.24 30.20
N THR A 126 5.30 -29.38 31.46
CA THR A 126 6.09 -28.98 32.63
C THR A 126 5.85 -29.90 33.82
N ASP A 127 6.73 -29.85 34.82
CA ASP A 127 6.67 -30.74 35.99
C ASP A 127 5.44 -30.50 36.88
N ASN A 128 4.93 -29.27 36.95
CA ASN A 128 3.81 -28.91 37.84
C ASN A 128 3.11 -27.60 37.43
N PHE A 129 1.93 -27.37 38.00
CA PHE A 129 1.14 -26.15 37.76
C PHE A 129 1.81 -24.86 38.21
N LEU A 130 2.74 -24.92 39.18
CA LEU A 130 3.47 -23.74 39.63
C LEU A 130 4.39 -23.21 38.53
N ASN A 131 5.15 -24.11 37.88
CA ASN A 131 5.99 -23.76 36.74
C ASN A 131 5.14 -23.22 35.57
N LEU A 132 3.96 -23.79 35.34
CA LEU A 132 3.02 -23.30 34.32
C LEU A 132 2.57 -21.87 34.61
N GLY A 133 2.19 -21.57 35.86
CA GLY A 133 1.83 -20.21 36.27
C GLY A 133 2.98 -19.21 36.11
N GLN A 134 4.20 -19.62 36.44
CA GLN A 134 5.40 -18.81 36.22
C GLN A 134 5.66 -18.55 34.73
N GLN A 135 5.46 -19.55 33.88
CA GLN A 135 5.57 -19.39 32.43
C GLN A 135 4.57 -18.37 31.86
N VAL A 136 3.31 -18.43 32.31
CA VAL A 136 2.28 -17.45 31.91
C VAL A 136 2.67 -16.04 32.36
N PHE A 137 3.20 -15.91 33.57
CA PHE A 137 3.67 -14.62 34.09
C PHE A 137 4.82 -14.05 33.25
N LEU A 138 5.84 -14.86 32.93
CA LEU A 138 6.98 -14.44 32.11
C LEU A 138 6.56 -13.98 30.70
N LEU A 139 5.58 -14.65 30.10
CA LEU A 139 5.07 -14.26 28.79
C LEU A 139 4.25 -12.97 28.87
N ARG A 140 3.42 -12.78 29.91
CA ARG A 140 2.60 -11.56 30.08
C ARG A 140 3.41 -10.31 30.39
N ASP A 141 4.59 -10.46 31.00
CA ASP A 141 5.47 -9.34 31.32
C ASP A 141 6.17 -8.75 30.09
N ASP A 142 6.22 -9.48 28.96
CA ASP A 142 6.86 -9.00 27.73
C ASP A 142 5.92 -8.11 26.91
N SER A 143 6.40 -6.92 26.54
CA SER A 143 5.68 -5.93 25.73
C SER A 143 5.22 -6.42 24.35
N MET A 144 5.82 -7.49 23.83
CA MET A 144 5.45 -8.06 22.53
C MET A 144 4.27 -9.02 22.62
N VAL A 145 3.86 -9.42 23.82
CA VAL A 145 2.70 -10.27 24.08
C VAL A 145 1.53 -9.39 24.48
N LYS A 146 0.43 -9.44 23.72
CA LYS A 146 -0.79 -8.68 24.03
C LYS A 146 -1.70 -9.43 24.97
N ASP A 147 -1.92 -10.72 24.69
CA ASP A 147 -2.78 -11.57 25.49
C ASP A 147 -2.34 -13.03 25.42
N ILE A 148 -2.72 -13.80 26.43
CA ILE A 148 -2.44 -15.23 26.53
C ILE A 148 -3.70 -15.95 26.99
N ASN A 149 -4.18 -16.83 26.14
CA ASN A 149 -5.24 -17.77 26.43
C ASN A 149 -4.65 -19.16 26.66
N LEU A 150 -5.15 -19.85 27.68
CA LEU A 150 -4.75 -21.22 28.00
C LEU A 150 -5.87 -22.15 27.56
N SER A 151 -5.71 -22.72 26.38
CA SER A 151 -6.77 -23.45 25.67
C SER A 151 -6.98 -24.85 26.22
N GLU A 152 -5.91 -25.50 26.67
CA GLU A 152 -5.96 -26.86 27.22
C GLU A 152 -4.95 -27.04 28.35
N VAL A 153 -5.33 -27.81 29.38
CA VAL A 153 -4.44 -28.26 30.44
C VAL A 153 -4.84 -29.66 30.87
N SER A 154 -3.88 -30.58 30.89
CA SER A 154 -4.09 -31.95 31.35
C SER A 154 -2.91 -32.48 32.16
N ILE A 155 -3.12 -33.56 32.90
CA ILE A 155 -2.06 -34.26 33.62
C ILE A 155 -1.77 -35.55 32.86
N THR A 156 -0.51 -35.73 32.45
CA THR A 156 -0.08 -36.92 31.73
C THR A 156 0.03 -38.11 32.66
N LYS A 157 0.11 -39.33 32.11
CA LYS A 157 0.30 -40.57 32.88
C LYS A 157 1.59 -40.58 33.71
N GLU A 158 2.56 -39.74 33.35
CA GLU A 158 3.83 -39.55 34.05
C GLU A 158 3.74 -38.53 35.20
N GLY A 159 2.57 -37.91 35.41
CA GLY A 159 2.35 -36.88 36.43
C GLY A 159 2.83 -35.48 36.04
N LYS A 160 3.19 -35.25 34.77
CA LYS A 160 3.54 -33.93 34.24
C LYS A 160 2.28 -33.18 33.80
N VAL A 161 2.36 -31.86 33.74
CA VAL A 161 1.28 -31.00 33.24
C VAL A 161 1.53 -30.69 31.78
N GLU A 162 0.63 -31.11 30.91
CA GLU A 162 0.59 -30.74 29.49
C GLU A 162 -0.34 -29.55 29.30
N PHE A 163 0.04 -28.64 28.42
CA PHE A 163 -0.69 -27.39 28.20
C PHE A 163 -0.66 -26.96 26.72
N ALA A 164 -1.67 -26.18 26.35
CA ALA A 164 -1.75 -25.47 25.07
C ALA A 164 -2.03 -23.98 25.31
N PHE A 165 -1.15 -23.12 24.78
CA PHE A 165 -1.32 -21.67 24.77
C PHE A 165 -1.71 -21.19 23.39
N GLU A 166 -2.62 -20.24 23.37
CA GLU A 166 -2.91 -19.37 22.23
C GLU A 166 -2.50 -17.95 22.65
N ILE A 167 -1.49 -17.42 21.98
CA ILE A 167 -0.84 -16.15 22.33
C ILE A 167 -1.14 -15.13 21.23
N SER A 168 -1.72 -14.00 21.61
CA SER A 168 -1.88 -12.85 20.73
C SER A 168 -0.64 -11.97 20.78
N LEU A 169 0.01 -11.75 19.64
CA LEU A 169 1.26 -11.02 19.53
C LEU A 169 1.04 -9.56 19.09
N ASN A 170 2.00 -8.71 19.43
CA ASN A 170 2.09 -7.37 18.87
C ASN A 170 2.64 -7.44 17.43
N PRO A 171 1.95 -6.89 16.40
CA PRO A 171 2.42 -6.92 15.02
C PRO A 171 3.84 -6.35 14.80
N GLU A 172 4.32 -5.50 15.71
CA GLU A 172 5.69 -5.01 15.68
C GLU A 172 6.75 -6.12 15.73
N ILE A 173 6.43 -7.30 16.31
CA ILE A 173 7.34 -8.43 16.38
C ILE A 173 7.69 -9.00 14.99
N PHE A 174 6.82 -8.85 14.00
CA PHE A 174 7.05 -9.36 12.64
C PHE A 174 7.88 -8.41 11.77
N ARG A 175 8.13 -7.19 12.24
CA ARG A 175 8.91 -6.20 11.50
C ARG A 175 10.39 -6.55 11.54
N TRP A 176 11.08 -6.28 10.45
CA TRP A 176 12.53 -6.40 10.39
C TRP A 176 13.19 -5.48 11.43
N LYS A 177 13.96 -6.06 12.36
CA LYS A 177 14.81 -5.28 13.27
C LYS A 177 16.00 -4.74 12.46
N LYS A 178 16.10 -3.42 12.38
CA LYS A 178 17.20 -2.71 11.71
C LYS A 178 18.51 -2.85 12.46
#